data_AF-A0A9J7DFB2-F1
#
_entry.id   AF-A0A9J7DFB2-F1
#
_cell.length_a   1.000
_cell.length_b   1.000
_cell.length_c   1.000
_cell.angle_alpha   90.00
_cell.angle_beta   90.00
_cell.angle_gamma   90.00
#
_symmetry.space_group_name_H-M   'P 1'
#
loop_
_entity.id
_entity.type
_entity.pdbx_description
1 polymer ?
#
loop_
_entity_poly.entity_id
_entity_poly.type
_entity_poly.pdbx_seq_one_letter_code
_entity_poly.pdbx_strand_id
1 'polypeptide(L)'
;MAEVERYFEDFVNLPCVLLKTLGYDFLEISRPWLARWLMKLYFFLTLICCLYCTYFVTDEIFADIVSGANNLPLLLRLINDFNYNAIGILKKIFPTSIEDRFAYRVNESYWPRWITTTLYLYFCATALILFSPLAESIIEYFVDLIKVGYADAEFTYHKLYEEQSYVVDHRNPLGYMVIYSMEVMNSHYAIVFNICPDIWLIAYAIQLCMHFDYISRNLESYEPMEKRQQKDLKVMAELVRKHQVLLE
;
A
#
# COMPACT_ATOMS: atom_id res chain seq x y z
N MET A 1 -20.95 -17.93 -13.92
CA MET A 1 -19.70 -17.76 -13.17
C MET A 1 -20.05 -18.04 -11.73
N ALA A 2 -19.34 -18.95 -11.04
CA ALA A 2 -19.60 -19.19 -9.61
C ALA A 2 -19.43 -17.86 -8.86
N GLU A 3 -20.40 -17.49 -8.03
CA GLU A 3 -20.27 -16.31 -7.18
C GLU A 3 -19.11 -16.55 -6.21
N VAL A 4 -18.05 -15.78 -6.38
CA VAL A 4 -16.88 -15.84 -5.49
C VAL A 4 -17.29 -15.19 -4.19
N GLU A 5 -17.28 -15.92 -3.08
CA GLU A 5 -17.50 -15.32 -1.76
C GLU A 5 -16.29 -14.46 -1.37
N ARG A 6 -16.54 -13.19 -1.03
CA ARG A 6 -15.51 -12.25 -0.60
C ARG A 6 -15.65 -11.91 0.88
N TYR A 7 -14.51 -11.93 1.56
CA TYR A 7 -14.38 -11.68 2.99
C TYR A 7 -13.65 -10.35 3.24
N PHE A 8 -13.72 -9.85 4.48
CA PHE A 8 -13.04 -8.60 4.86
C PHE A 8 -11.54 -8.68 4.56
N GLU A 9 -10.95 -9.84 4.82
CA GLU A 9 -9.55 -10.17 4.56
C GLU A 9 -9.19 -9.96 3.10
N ASP A 10 -10.10 -10.17 2.14
CA ASP A 10 -9.83 -9.96 0.71
C ASP A 10 -9.66 -8.48 0.34
N PHE A 11 -10.28 -7.56 1.10
CA PHE A 11 -10.16 -6.12 0.87
C PHE A 11 -8.83 -5.58 1.41
N VAL A 12 -8.33 -6.18 2.48
CA VAL A 12 -7.11 -5.76 3.19
C VAL A 12 -5.89 -6.64 2.87
N ASN A 13 -6.06 -7.65 2.01
CA ASN A 13 -5.00 -8.60 1.69
C ASN A 13 -3.80 -7.91 1.01
N LEU A 14 -4.06 -7.03 0.04
CA LEU A 14 -2.99 -6.37 -0.71
C LEU A 14 -2.02 -5.56 0.18
N PRO A 15 -2.48 -4.64 1.05
CA PRO A 15 -1.55 -3.89 1.90
C PRO A 15 -0.89 -4.81 2.94
N CYS A 16 -1.56 -5.85 3.43
CA CYS A 16 -0.94 -6.87 4.29
C CYS A 16 0.18 -7.64 3.57
N VAL A 17 0.00 -7.99 2.30
CA VAL A 17 1.02 -8.65 1.47
C VAL A 17 2.21 -7.72 1.23
N LEU A 18 1.97 -6.43 0.96
CA LEU A 18 3.04 -5.44 0.76
C LEU A 18 3.85 -5.20 2.05
N LEU A 19 3.18 -5.05 3.20
CA LEU A 19 3.89 -4.95 4.48
C LEU A 19 4.71 -6.22 4.77
N LYS A 20 4.20 -7.38 4.33
CA LYS A 20 4.89 -8.65 4.45
C LYS A 20 6.11 -8.76 3.54
N THR A 21 6.16 -8.11 2.37
CA THR A 21 7.38 -8.04 1.57
C THR A 21 8.48 -7.24 2.26
N LEU A 22 8.13 -6.26 3.10
CA LEU A 22 9.08 -5.58 4.00
C LEU A 22 9.48 -6.39 5.23
N GLY A 23 8.91 -7.58 5.44
CA GLY A 23 9.19 -8.41 6.60
C GLY A 23 8.33 -8.09 7.83
N TYR A 24 7.27 -7.30 7.67
CA TYR A 24 6.28 -7.03 8.71
C TYR A 24 5.05 -7.93 8.54
N ASP A 25 4.77 -8.81 9.50
CA ASP A 25 3.64 -9.75 9.42
C ASP A 25 2.44 -9.24 10.23
N PHE A 26 1.49 -8.60 9.55
CA PHE A 26 0.26 -8.08 10.18
C PHE A 26 -0.78 -9.18 10.45
N LEU A 27 -0.73 -10.30 9.73
CA LEU A 27 -1.72 -11.39 9.81
C LEU A 27 -1.29 -12.53 10.74
N GLU A 28 -0.18 -12.36 11.47
CA GLU A 28 0.37 -13.31 12.45
C GLU A 28 0.39 -14.78 11.99
N ILE A 29 0.75 -15.01 10.71
CA ILE A 29 0.73 -16.36 10.15
C ILE A 29 1.88 -17.17 10.80
N SER A 30 1.57 -18.39 11.26
CA SER A 30 2.56 -19.30 11.85
C SER A 30 3.72 -19.56 10.88
N ARG A 31 4.94 -19.20 11.30
CA ARG A 31 6.17 -19.35 10.51
C ARG A 31 7.30 -19.97 11.34
N PRO A 32 8.20 -20.74 10.69
CA PRO A 32 9.41 -21.23 11.34
C PRO A 32 10.24 -20.06 11.90
N TRP A 33 10.91 -20.31 13.01
CA TRP A 33 11.66 -19.29 13.76
C TRP A 33 12.68 -18.54 12.89
N LEU A 34 13.42 -19.26 12.03
CA LEU A 34 14.43 -18.65 11.15
C LEU A 34 13.82 -17.62 10.19
N ALA A 35 12.68 -17.94 9.60
CA ALA A 35 11.99 -17.03 8.68
C ALA A 35 11.54 -15.75 9.38
N ARG A 36 11.09 -15.85 10.65
CA ARG A 36 10.71 -14.67 11.45
C ARG A 36 11.90 -13.75 11.73
N TRP A 37 13.07 -14.33 12.03
CA TRP A 37 14.29 -13.54 12.24
C TRP A 37 14.79 -12.88 10.95
N LEU A 38 14.80 -13.63 9.84
CA LEU A 38 15.19 -13.07 8.54
C LEU A 38 14.28 -11.91 8.12
N MET A 39 12.97 -12.04 8.31
CA MET A 39 12.03 -10.95 8.01
C MET A 39 12.27 -9.72 8.89
N LYS A 40 12.50 -9.90 10.20
CA LYS A 40 12.83 -8.78 11.10
C LYS A 40 14.16 -8.13 10.71
N LEU A 41 15.19 -8.92 10.41
CA LEU A 41 16.48 -8.42 9.98
C LEU A 41 16.35 -7.59 8.70
N TYR A 42 15.61 -8.11 7.72
CA TYR A 42 15.32 -7.39 6.48
C TYR A 42 14.59 -6.08 6.74
N PHE A 43 13.55 -6.09 7.57
CA PHE A 43 12.82 -4.89 7.96
C PHE A 43 13.76 -3.83 8.58
N PHE A 44 14.58 -4.20 9.56
CA PHE A 44 15.53 -3.27 10.17
C PHE A 44 16.57 -2.76 9.18
N LEU A 45 17.07 -3.61 8.27
CA LEU A 45 18.02 -3.22 7.25
C LEU A 45 17.39 -2.20 6.28
N THR A 46 16.17 -2.46 5.80
CA THR A 46 15.44 -1.52 4.94
C THR A 46 15.16 -0.19 5.64
N LEU A 47 14.83 -0.20 6.93
CA LEU A 47 14.64 1.01 7.73
C LEU A 47 15.94 1.81 7.86
N ILE A 48 17.07 1.15 8.13
CA ILE A 48 18.38 1.82 8.23
C ILE A 48 18.77 2.43 6.88
N CYS A 49 18.61 1.69 5.78
CA CYS A 49 18.85 2.21 4.43
C CYS A 49 17.96 3.42 4.12
N CYS A 50 16.69 3.38 4.53
CA CYS A 50 15.78 4.50 4.37
C CYS A 50 16.23 5.73 5.18
N LEU A 51 16.54 5.57 6.47
CA LEU A 51 17.05 6.68 7.29
C LEU A 51 18.35 7.27 6.72
N TYR A 52 19.25 6.41 6.23
CA TYR A 52 20.50 6.84 5.60
C TYR A 52 20.24 7.64 4.33
N CYS A 53 19.36 7.17 3.44
CA CYS A 53 19.03 7.91 2.21
C CYS A 53 18.30 9.22 2.52
N THR A 54 17.35 9.20 3.45
CA THR A 54 16.60 10.40 3.88
C THR A 54 17.52 11.45 4.52
N TYR A 55 18.59 11.04 5.20
CA TYR A 55 19.60 11.97 5.73
C TYR A 55 20.29 12.80 4.63
N PHE A 56 20.46 12.26 3.42
CA PHE A 56 21.02 13.03 2.31
C PHE A 56 20.00 13.98 1.67
N VAL A 57 18.71 13.70 1.82
CA VAL A 57 17.61 14.51 1.26
C VAL A 57 17.03 15.45 2.32
N THR A 58 17.53 15.41 3.56
CA THR A 58 16.96 16.22 4.66
C THR A 58 16.99 17.71 4.39
N ASP A 59 18.04 18.23 3.74
CA ASP A 59 18.14 19.66 3.45
C ASP A 59 17.05 20.12 2.46
N GLU A 60 16.73 19.31 1.45
CA GLU A 60 15.61 19.55 0.53
C GLU A 60 14.26 19.41 1.23
N ILE A 61 14.09 18.38 2.06
CA ILE A 61 12.87 18.18 2.86
C ILE A 61 12.65 19.35 3.82
N PHE A 62 13.70 19.86 4.47
CA PHE A 62 13.62 21.02 5.35
C PHE A 62 13.30 22.28 4.56
N ALA A 63 13.85 22.46 3.35
CA ALA A 63 13.48 23.56 2.47
C ALA A 63 11.98 23.51 2.09
N ASP A 64 11.46 22.33 1.77
CA ASP A 64 10.03 22.12 1.49
C ASP A 64 9.14 22.38 2.72
N ILE A 65 9.55 21.94 3.91
CA ILE A 65 8.84 22.20 5.16
C ILE A 65 8.82 23.71 5.46
N VAL A 66 9.96 24.39 5.31
CA VAL A 66 10.09 25.85 5.52
C VAL A 66 9.28 26.63 4.48
N SER A 67 9.13 26.09 3.26
CA SER A 67 8.28 26.68 2.21
C SER A 67 6.77 26.55 2.48
N GLY A 68 6.38 25.87 3.56
CA GLY A 68 4.99 25.69 3.96
C GLY A 68 4.36 24.45 3.33
N ALA A 69 4.90 23.26 3.67
CA ALA A 69 4.30 21.98 3.31
C ALA A 69 2.87 21.85 3.89
N ASN A 70 1.88 22.31 3.12
CA ASN A 70 0.46 22.39 3.49
C ASN A 70 -0.17 21.04 3.90
N ASN A 71 0.52 19.93 3.61
CA ASN A 71 0.00 18.57 3.78
C ASN A 71 0.54 17.83 5.03
N LEU A 72 1.55 18.37 5.74
CA LEU A 72 2.14 17.69 6.90
C LEU A 72 1.12 17.43 8.05
N PRO A 73 0.24 18.39 8.40
CA PRO A 73 -0.81 18.14 9.38
C PRO A 73 -1.84 17.11 8.90
N LEU A 74 -2.14 17.10 7.59
CA LEU A 74 -3.07 16.13 6.98
C LEU A 74 -2.49 14.72 7.03
N LEU A 75 -1.20 14.57 6.72
CA LEU A 75 -0.47 13.30 6.73
C LEU A 75 -0.34 12.73 8.15
N LEU A 76 0.00 13.57 9.12
CA LEU A 76 0.03 13.17 10.55
C LEU A 76 -1.35 12.80 11.08
N ARG A 77 -2.39 13.52 10.66
CA ARG A 77 -3.78 13.20 11.03
C ARG A 77 -4.27 11.92 10.37
N LEU A 78 -3.92 11.68 9.11
CA LEU A 78 -4.22 10.43 8.40
C LEU A 78 -3.53 9.24 9.09
N ILE A 79 -2.26 9.38 9.46
CA ILE A 79 -1.50 8.36 10.21
C ILE A 79 -2.14 8.12 11.59
N ASN A 80 -2.57 9.16 12.29
CA ASN A 80 -3.21 9.04 13.59
C ASN A 80 -4.60 8.37 13.51
N ASP A 81 -5.42 8.75 12.52
CA ASP A 81 -6.75 8.18 12.28
C ASP A 81 -6.65 6.71 11.79
N PHE A 82 -5.60 6.39 11.03
CA PHE A 82 -5.26 5.02 10.62
C PHE A 82 -4.91 4.12 11.81
N ASN A 83 -4.08 4.62 12.72
CA ASN A 83 -3.53 3.83 13.81
C ASN A 83 -4.55 3.53 14.91
N TYR A 84 -5.54 4.41 15.14
CA TYR A 84 -6.38 4.28 16.32
C TYR A 84 -7.72 3.55 16.13
N ASN A 85 -8.38 3.57 14.96
CA ASN A 85 -9.73 2.99 14.88
C ASN A 85 -10.20 2.47 13.51
N ALA A 86 -9.55 2.82 12.40
CA ALA A 86 -10.09 2.53 11.05
C ALA A 86 -10.34 1.03 10.80
N ILE A 87 -9.41 0.15 11.15
CA ILE A 87 -9.54 -1.31 10.94
C ILE A 87 -10.65 -1.90 11.83
N GLY A 88 -10.76 -1.42 13.08
CA GLY A 88 -11.78 -1.88 14.03
C GLY A 88 -13.19 -1.47 13.58
N ILE A 89 -13.33 -0.22 13.12
CA ILE A 89 -14.58 0.31 12.54
C ILE A 89 -14.94 -0.47 11.27
N LEU A 90 -13.99 -0.66 10.35
CA LEU A 90 -14.22 -1.41 9.12
C LEU A 90 -14.67 -2.85 9.37
N LYS A 91 -14.00 -3.55 10.28
CA LYS A 91 -14.39 -4.91 10.66
C LYS A 91 -15.78 -4.98 11.28
N LYS A 92 -16.22 -3.93 12.00
CA LYS A 92 -17.57 -3.85 12.56
C LYS A 92 -18.64 -3.56 11.51
N ILE A 93 -18.33 -2.76 10.49
CA ILE A 93 -19.25 -2.42 9.39
C ILE A 93 -19.40 -3.58 8.41
N PHE A 94 -18.34 -4.36 8.21
CA PHE A 94 -18.34 -5.42 7.20
C PHE A 94 -19.39 -6.51 7.51
N PRO A 95 -20.22 -6.90 6.51
CA PRO A 95 -21.25 -7.91 6.70
C PRO A 95 -20.66 -9.30 7.05
N THR A 96 -21.04 -9.83 8.21
CA THR A 96 -20.50 -11.08 8.75
C THR A 96 -21.28 -12.32 8.29
N SER A 97 -22.59 -12.20 8.09
CA SER A 97 -23.44 -13.28 7.58
C SER A 97 -23.39 -13.36 6.04
N ILE A 98 -23.63 -14.55 5.49
CA ILE A 98 -23.68 -14.75 4.03
C ILE A 98 -24.83 -13.93 3.42
N GLU A 99 -25.99 -13.94 4.09
CA GLU A 99 -27.18 -13.20 3.66
C GLU A 99 -26.92 -11.68 3.60
N ASP A 100 -26.26 -11.13 4.63
CA ASP A 100 -25.87 -9.72 4.63
C ASP A 100 -24.87 -9.42 3.51
N ARG A 101 -23.89 -10.31 3.24
CA ARG A 101 -22.92 -10.10 2.13
C ARG A 101 -23.62 -10.00 0.77
N PHE A 102 -24.64 -10.81 0.54
CA PHE A 102 -25.46 -10.72 -0.66
C PHE A 102 -26.27 -9.42 -0.71
N ALA A 103 -26.90 -9.03 0.40
CA ALA A 103 -27.67 -7.80 0.46
C ALA A 103 -26.81 -6.54 0.23
N TYR A 104 -25.59 -6.54 0.75
CA TYR A 104 -24.57 -5.49 0.56
C TYR A 104 -23.90 -5.52 -0.82
N ARG A 105 -24.16 -6.53 -1.66
CA ARG A 105 -23.54 -6.70 -2.99
C ARG A 105 -22.01 -6.59 -2.94
N VAL A 106 -21.40 -7.23 -1.94
CA VAL A 106 -19.96 -7.13 -1.66
C VAL A 106 -19.10 -7.39 -2.90
N ASN A 107 -19.49 -8.36 -3.73
CA ASN A 107 -18.76 -8.75 -4.94
C ASN A 107 -18.73 -7.67 -6.02
N GLU A 108 -19.77 -6.85 -6.11
CA GLU A 108 -19.85 -5.78 -7.11
C GLU A 108 -19.03 -4.56 -6.69
N SER A 109 -19.01 -4.31 -5.38
CA SER A 109 -18.23 -3.24 -4.76
C SER A 109 -16.75 -3.61 -4.60
N TYR A 110 -16.36 -4.87 -4.78
CA TYR A 110 -14.98 -5.33 -4.63
C TYR A 110 -14.07 -4.80 -5.74
N TRP A 111 -13.05 -4.02 -5.34
CA TRP A 111 -11.90 -3.60 -6.15
C TRP A 111 -12.23 -3.35 -7.64
N PRO A 112 -12.87 -2.21 -7.95
CA PRO A 112 -13.17 -1.83 -9.33
C PRO A 112 -11.94 -1.93 -10.24
N ARG A 113 -12.15 -2.39 -11.47
CA ARG A 113 -11.06 -2.68 -12.43
C ARG A 113 -10.12 -1.51 -12.67
N TRP A 114 -10.62 -0.28 -12.62
CA TRP A 114 -9.80 0.91 -12.80
C TRP A 114 -8.81 1.08 -11.64
N ILE A 115 -9.21 0.79 -10.40
CA ILE A 115 -8.31 0.86 -9.23
C ILE A 115 -7.20 -0.18 -9.37
N THR A 116 -7.56 -1.43 -9.66
CA THR A 116 -6.56 -2.49 -9.82
C THR A 116 -5.62 -2.20 -10.98
N THR A 117 -6.12 -1.67 -12.09
CA THR A 117 -5.29 -1.24 -13.23
C THR A 117 -4.32 -0.13 -12.83
N THR A 118 -4.78 0.89 -12.11
CA THR A 118 -3.91 1.97 -11.62
C THR A 118 -2.82 1.45 -10.71
N LEU A 119 -3.14 0.52 -9.79
CA LEU A 119 -2.14 -0.09 -8.92
C LEU A 119 -1.12 -0.92 -9.70
N TYR A 120 -1.55 -1.72 -10.67
CA TYR A 120 -0.62 -2.48 -11.52
C TYR A 120 0.31 -1.57 -12.32
N LEU A 121 -0.23 -0.47 -12.88
CA LEU A 121 0.57 0.52 -13.58
C LEU A 121 1.58 1.20 -12.65
N TYR A 122 1.18 1.55 -11.43
CA TYR A 122 2.08 2.11 -10.42
C TYR A 122 3.23 1.16 -10.08
N PHE A 123 2.94 -0.11 -9.76
CA PHE A 123 3.98 -1.10 -9.46
C PHE A 123 4.89 -1.38 -10.67
N CYS A 124 4.34 -1.41 -11.88
CA CYS A 124 5.12 -1.57 -13.10
C CYS A 124 6.06 -0.39 -13.34
N ALA A 125 5.55 0.85 -13.25
CA ALA A 125 6.36 2.06 -13.38
C ALA A 125 7.48 2.11 -12.33
N THR A 126 7.15 1.74 -11.09
CA THR A 126 8.10 1.70 -9.98
C THR A 126 9.20 0.67 -10.20
N ALA A 127 8.85 -0.53 -10.69
CA ALA A 127 9.83 -1.55 -11.05
C ALA A 127 10.73 -1.09 -12.20
N LEU A 128 10.17 -0.42 -13.22
CA LEU A 128 10.95 0.14 -14.32
C LEU A 128 11.96 1.19 -13.83
N ILE A 129 11.53 2.15 -13.00
CA ILE A 129 12.41 3.17 -12.43
C ILE A 129 13.52 2.53 -11.59
N LEU A 130 13.19 1.50 -10.81
CA LEU A 130 14.16 0.85 -9.95
C LEU A 130 15.23 0.09 -10.75
N PHE A 131 14.81 -0.66 -11.79
CA PHE A 131 15.68 -1.54 -12.55
C PHE A 131 16.25 -0.91 -13.82
N SER A 132 15.81 0.27 -14.24
CA SER A 132 16.31 0.94 -15.45
C SER A 132 17.81 1.22 -15.40
N PRO A 133 18.42 1.73 -14.29
CA PRO A 133 19.86 2.02 -14.28
C PRO A 133 20.71 0.75 -14.42
N LEU A 134 20.23 -0.35 -13.84
CA LEU A 134 20.89 -1.66 -13.98
C LEU A 134 20.77 -2.17 -15.42
N ALA A 135 19.60 -2.05 -16.02
CA ALA A 135 19.38 -2.45 -17.41
C ALA A 135 20.24 -1.61 -18.38
N GLU A 136 20.33 -0.29 -18.16
CA GLU A 136 21.18 0.62 -18.93
C GLU A 136 22.65 0.24 -18.81
N SER A 137 23.14 0.00 -17.58
CA SER A 137 24.54 -0.43 -17.36
C SER A 137 24.86 -1.74 -18.07
N ILE A 138 23.92 -2.69 -18.10
CA ILE A 138 24.09 -3.97 -18.81
C ILE A 138 24.10 -3.76 -20.33
N ILE A 139 23.19 -2.94 -20.86
CA ILE A 139 23.09 -2.66 -22.30
C ILE A 139 24.36 -1.96 -22.78
N GLU A 140 24.83 -0.94 -22.06
CA GLU A 140 26.06 -0.22 -22.40
C GLU A 140 27.28 -1.15 -22.41
N TYR A 141 27.40 -2.03 -21.41
CA TYR A 141 28.45 -3.04 -21.39
C TYR A 141 28.41 -3.95 -22.64
N PHE A 142 27.23 -4.42 -23.06
CA PHE A 142 27.12 -5.23 -24.27
C PHE A 142 27.43 -4.44 -25.55
N VAL A 143 27.06 -3.17 -25.62
CA VAL A 143 27.39 -2.29 -26.74
C VAL A 143 28.90 -2.09 -26.82
N ASP A 144 29.56 -1.84 -25.70
CA ASP A 144 31.01 -1.65 -25.64
C ASP A 144 31.78 -2.95 -25.91
N LEU A 145 31.26 -4.08 -25.45
CA LEU A 145 31.79 -5.40 -25.79
C LEU A 145 31.82 -5.63 -27.31
N ILE A 146 30.80 -5.16 -28.04
CA ILE A 146 30.72 -5.26 -29.50
C ILE A 146 31.65 -4.26 -30.18
N LYS A 147 31.79 -3.04 -29.65
CA LYS A 147 32.57 -1.96 -30.26
C LYS A 147 34.07 -2.07 -30.04
N VAL A 148 34.50 -2.28 -28.80
CA VAL A 148 35.90 -2.16 -28.36
C VAL A 148 36.50 -3.54 -28.03
N GLY A 149 35.66 -4.57 -27.89
CA GLY A 149 36.09 -5.94 -27.58
C GLY A 149 36.23 -6.18 -26.07
N TYR A 150 36.37 -7.45 -25.69
CA TYR A 150 36.37 -7.88 -24.28
C TYR A 150 37.49 -7.28 -23.43
N ALA A 151 38.61 -6.86 -24.04
CA ALA A 151 39.76 -6.34 -23.30
C ALA A 151 39.53 -4.92 -22.73
N ASP A 152 38.71 -4.11 -23.39
CA ASP A 152 38.53 -2.69 -23.09
C ASP A 152 37.07 -2.33 -22.69
N ALA A 153 36.16 -3.31 -22.65
CA ALA A 153 34.77 -3.10 -22.25
C ALA A 153 34.65 -2.93 -20.73
N GLU A 154 34.19 -1.75 -20.28
CA GLU A 154 33.96 -1.43 -18.87
C GLU A 154 32.46 -1.39 -18.56
N PHE A 155 32.09 -1.72 -17.32
CA PHE A 155 30.71 -1.61 -16.85
C PHE A 155 30.49 -0.20 -16.27
N THR A 156 29.44 0.49 -16.69
CA THR A 156 29.26 1.94 -16.41
C THR A 156 28.78 2.26 -14.99
N TYR A 157 28.31 1.25 -14.23
CA TYR A 157 27.90 1.36 -12.81
C TYR A 157 26.89 2.49 -12.54
N HIS A 158 25.82 2.61 -13.33
CA HIS A 158 24.77 3.60 -13.10
C HIS A 158 24.03 3.35 -11.78
N LYS A 159 23.73 4.41 -11.04
CA LYS A 159 23.04 4.38 -9.73
C LYS A 159 21.73 5.15 -9.77
N LEU A 160 20.82 4.89 -8.81
CA LEU A 160 19.52 5.53 -8.78
C LEU A 160 19.61 7.01 -8.34
N TYR A 161 20.53 7.34 -7.42
CA TYR A 161 20.72 8.70 -6.92
C TYR A 161 22.14 9.22 -7.24
N GLU A 162 22.29 9.97 -8.33
CA GLU A 162 23.59 10.51 -8.79
C GLU A 162 24.25 11.46 -7.78
N GLU A 163 23.46 12.21 -7.01
CA GLU A 163 23.94 13.24 -6.09
C GLU A 163 24.43 12.70 -4.74
N GLN A 164 24.11 11.44 -4.40
CA GLN A 164 24.53 10.85 -3.13
C GLN A 164 26.01 10.44 -3.17
N SER A 165 26.80 11.06 -2.28
CA SER A 165 28.19 10.70 -2.04
C SER A 165 28.27 9.57 -1.01
N TYR A 166 28.26 8.32 -1.49
CA TYR A 166 28.41 7.15 -0.64
C TYR A 166 29.85 7.03 -0.10
N VAL A 167 30.00 6.49 1.10
CA VAL A 167 31.31 6.22 1.72
C VAL A 167 32.07 5.10 1.00
N VAL A 168 31.35 4.26 0.26
CA VAL A 168 31.90 3.11 -0.47
C VAL A 168 32.14 3.48 -1.94
N ASP A 169 33.26 3.04 -2.49
CA ASP A 169 33.56 3.23 -3.91
C ASP A 169 32.65 2.36 -4.79
N HIS A 170 31.80 3.02 -5.58
CA HIS A 170 30.84 2.40 -6.50
C HIS A 170 31.49 1.86 -7.78
N ARG A 171 32.74 2.21 -8.06
CA ARG A 171 33.48 1.76 -9.26
C ARG A 171 34.01 0.33 -9.13
N ASN A 172 33.98 -0.23 -7.92
CA ASN A 172 34.28 -1.62 -7.66
C ASN A 172 32.98 -2.46 -7.67
N PRO A 173 32.93 -3.63 -8.33
CA PRO A 173 31.75 -4.50 -8.35
C PRO A 173 31.09 -4.77 -6.99
N LEU A 174 31.89 -5.01 -5.94
CA LEU A 174 31.37 -5.25 -4.60
C LEU A 174 30.73 -3.99 -4.00
N GLY A 175 31.36 -2.82 -4.22
CA GLY A 175 30.83 -1.55 -3.73
C GLY A 175 29.55 -1.15 -4.45
N TYR A 176 29.49 -1.38 -5.76
CA TYR A 176 28.27 -1.20 -6.55
C TYR A 176 27.12 -2.08 -6.05
N MET A 177 27.35 -3.38 -5.85
CA MET A 177 26.32 -4.29 -5.35
C MET A 177 25.79 -3.86 -3.97
N VAL A 178 26.66 -3.39 -3.07
CA VAL A 178 26.25 -2.88 -1.76
C VAL A 178 25.40 -1.63 -1.90
N ILE A 179 25.87 -0.62 -2.64
CA ILE A 179 25.16 0.65 -2.83
C ILE A 179 23.81 0.41 -3.49
N TYR A 180 23.79 -0.33 -4.59
CA TYR A 180 22.56 -0.60 -5.33
C TYR A 180 21.57 -1.43 -4.49
N SER A 181 22.04 -2.39 -3.68
CA SER A 181 21.19 -3.10 -2.72
C SER A 181 20.61 -2.16 -1.65
N MET A 182 21.39 -1.20 -1.16
CA MET A 182 20.92 -0.19 -0.20
C MET A 182 19.86 0.72 -0.82
N GLU A 183 20.09 1.20 -2.06
CA GLU A 183 19.12 2.00 -2.82
C GLU A 183 17.82 1.21 -3.02
N VAL A 184 17.90 -0.04 -3.46
CA VAL A 184 16.75 -0.94 -3.64
C VAL A 184 15.98 -1.16 -2.34
N MET A 185 16.68 -1.36 -1.23
CA MET A 185 16.06 -1.54 0.09
C MET A 185 15.37 -0.26 0.58
N ASN A 186 15.98 0.91 0.38
CA ASN A 186 15.38 2.20 0.65
C ASN A 186 14.11 2.41 -0.20
N SER A 187 14.21 2.23 -1.52
CA SER A 187 13.08 2.38 -2.43
C SER A 187 11.94 1.45 -2.06
N HIS A 188 12.22 0.16 -1.79
CA HIS A 188 11.19 -0.79 -1.37
C HIS A 188 10.46 -0.33 -0.10
N TYR A 189 11.20 0.15 0.90
CA TYR A 189 10.62 0.73 2.13
C TYR A 189 9.72 1.92 1.81
N ALA A 190 10.22 2.90 1.07
CA ALA A 190 9.50 4.11 0.72
C ALA A 190 8.22 3.82 -0.09
N ILE A 191 8.30 2.94 -1.10
CA ILE A 191 7.15 2.55 -1.93
C ILE A 191 6.05 1.93 -1.08
N VAL A 192 6.39 0.94 -0.24
CA VAL A 192 5.41 0.22 0.57
C VAL A 192 4.81 1.15 1.63
N PHE A 193 5.61 1.99 2.29
CA PHE A 193 5.09 2.94 3.28
C PHE A 193 4.25 4.06 2.67
N ASN A 194 4.51 4.47 1.42
CA ASN A 194 3.67 5.46 0.73
C ASN A 194 2.36 4.86 0.22
N ILE A 195 2.39 3.68 -0.40
CA ILE A 195 1.20 3.12 -1.06
C ILE A 195 0.26 2.38 -0.11
N CYS A 196 0.78 1.77 0.96
CA CYS A 196 -0.05 0.99 1.88
C CYS A 196 -1.17 1.82 2.52
N PRO A 197 -0.91 3.02 3.09
CA PRO A 197 -1.96 3.88 3.63
C PRO A 197 -3.04 4.21 2.59
N ASP A 198 -2.64 4.53 1.35
CA ASP A 198 -3.57 4.86 0.26
C ASP A 198 -4.46 3.68 -0.11
N ILE A 199 -3.87 2.48 -0.23
CA ILE A 199 -4.60 1.24 -0.51
C ILE A 199 -5.61 0.94 0.61
N TRP A 200 -5.19 1.10 1.86
CA TRP A 200 -6.10 0.92 2.98
C TRP A 200 -7.22 1.97 2.98
N LEU A 201 -6.92 3.22 2.61
CA LEU A 201 -7.92 4.28 2.53
C LEU A 201 -8.94 4.00 1.43
N ILE A 202 -8.49 3.44 0.31
CA ILE A 202 -9.38 2.94 -0.76
C ILE A 202 -10.27 1.82 -0.22
N ALA A 203 -9.72 0.82 0.48
CA ALA A 203 -10.51 -0.25 1.09
C ALA A 203 -11.54 0.32 2.08
N TYR A 204 -11.17 1.33 2.86
CA TYR A 204 -12.05 2.05 3.76
C TYR A 204 -13.20 2.74 3.01
N ALA A 205 -12.87 3.52 1.99
CA ALA A 205 -13.84 4.24 1.18
C ALA A 205 -14.82 3.30 0.47
N ILE A 206 -14.34 2.18 -0.07
CA ILE A 206 -15.19 1.16 -0.72
C ILE A 206 -16.20 0.59 0.28
N GLN A 207 -15.79 0.26 1.51
CA GLN A 207 -16.69 -0.29 2.52
C GLN A 207 -17.73 0.73 2.99
N LEU A 208 -17.34 2.00 3.12
CA LEU A 208 -18.29 3.08 3.40
C LEU A 208 -19.30 3.24 2.27
N CYS A 209 -18.84 3.32 1.02
CA CYS A 209 -19.73 3.44 -0.15
C CYS A 209 -20.72 2.25 -0.22
N MET A 210 -20.24 1.04 0.01
CA MET A 210 -21.06 -0.17 0.06
C MET A 210 -22.12 -0.09 1.18
N HIS A 211 -21.74 0.42 2.36
CA HIS A 211 -22.66 0.61 3.47
C HIS A 211 -23.74 1.66 3.19
N PHE A 212 -23.36 2.81 2.62
CA PHE A 212 -24.32 3.85 2.23
C PHE A 212 -25.25 3.39 1.11
N ASP A 213 -24.74 2.68 0.11
CA ASP A 213 -25.55 2.10 -0.97
C ASP A 213 -26.58 1.10 -0.42
N TYR A 214 -26.18 0.24 0.52
CA TYR A 214 -27.11 -0.65 1.21
C TYR A 214 -28.22 0.13 1.93
N ILE A 215 -27.88 1.17 2.70
CA ILE A 215 -28.89 1.97 3.40
C ILE A 215 -29.81 2.68 2.40
N SER A 216 -29.26 3.31 1.35
CA SER A 216 -30.05 4.02 0.33
C SER A 216 -31.05 3.09 -0.34
N ARG A 217 -30.62 1.91 -0.80
CA ARG A 217 -31.50 0.92 -1.44
C ARG A 217 -32.59 0.41 -0.50
N ASN A 218 -32.27 0.18 0.78
CA ASN A 218 -33.28 -0.22 1.75
C ASN A 218 -34.29 0.89 2.00
N LEU A 219 -33.88 2.16 2.05
CA LEU A 219 -34.80 3.29 2.21
C LEU A 219 -35.67 3.51 0.96
N GLU A 220 -35.08 3.41 -0.24
CA GLU A 220 -35.79 3.60 -1.51
C GLU A 220 -36.81 2.49 -1.78
N SER A 221 -36.49 1.24 -1.42
CA SER A 221 -37.40 0.10 -1.60
C SER A 221 -38.45 -0.04 -0.49
N TYR A 222 -38.35 0.76 0.57
CA TYR A 222 -39.25 0.66 1.71
C TYR A 222 -40.53 1.48 1.51
N GLU A 223 -41.66 0.81 1.36
CA GLU A 223 -42.98 1.44 1.31
C GLU A 223 -43.64 1.44 2.70
N PRO A 224 -43.75 2.59 3.39
CA PRO A 224 -44.37 2.67 4.70
C PRO A 224 -45.89 2.46 4.61
N MET A 225 -46.45 1.81 5.63
CA MET A 225 -47.89 1.56 5.72
C MET A 225 -48.41 1.95 7.10
N GLU A 226 -49.43 2.82 7.15
CA GLU A 226 -50.02 3.32 8.39
C GLU A 226 -50.48 2.20 9.33
N LYS A 227 -51.01 1.10 8.77
CA LYS A 227 -51.42 -0.11 9.53
C LYS A 227 -50.25 -0.90 10.15
N ARG A 228 -49.01 -0.61 9.77
CA ARG A 228 -47.79 -1.31 10.20
C ARG A 228 -46.78 -0.39 10.88
N GLN A 229 -47.22 0.79 11.34
CA GLN A 229 -46.37 1.83 11.94
C GLN A 229 -45.32 1.32 12.95
N GLN A 230 -45.65 0.36 13.82
CA GLN A 230 -44.66 -0.21 14.76
C GLN A 230 -43.54 -1.00 14.08
N LYS A 231 -43.83 -1.68 12.97
CA LYS A 231 -42.83 -2.40 12.17
C LYS A 231 -41.96 -1.41 11.40
N ASP A 232 -42.55 -0.35 10.88
CA ASP A 232 -41.87 0.71 10.14
C ASP A 232 -40.87 1.47 11.03
N LEU A 233 -41.29 1.81 12.26
CA LEU A 233 -40.40 2.39 13.27
C LEU A 233 -39.23 1.46 13.62
N LYS A 234 -39.45 0.15 13.71
CA LYS A 234 -38.39 -0.82 13.99
C LYS A 234 -37.37 -0.91 12.85
N VAL A 235 -37.82 -0.93 11.60
CA VAL A 235 -36.93 -0.96 10.42
C VAL A 235 -36.08 0.30 10.36
N MET A 236 -36.68 1.47 10.57
CA MET A 236 -35.95 2.73 10.61
C MET A 236 -34.95 2.80 11.77
N ALA A 237 -35.34 2.37 12.98
CA ALA A 237 -34.43 2.30 14.11
C ALA A 237 -33.24 1.37 13.86
N GLU A 238 -33.46 0.25 13.16
CA GLU A 238 -32.39 -0.68 12.81
C GLU A 238 -31.41 -0.09 11.78
N LEU A 239 -31.90 0.62 10.76
CA LEU A 239 -31.06 1.34 9.79
C LEU A 239 -30.23 2.43 10.47
N VAL A 240 -30.85 3.23 11.34
CA VAL A 240 -30.15 4.26 12.12
C VAL A 240 -29.10 3.63 13.04
N ARG A 241 -29.43 2.53 13.72
CA ARG A 241 -28.46 1.80 14.57
C ARG A 241 -27.27 1.27 13.76
N LYS A 242 -27.51 0.75 12.54
CA LYS A 242 -26.43 0.30 11.65
C LYS A 242 -25.54 1.47 11.22
N HIS A 243 -26.10 2.64 10.96
CA HIS A 243 -25.34 3.84 10.62
C HIS A 243 -24.58 4.44 11.80
N GLN A 244 -25.15 4.39 13.01
CA GLN A 244 -24.57 4.93 14.24
C GLN A 244 -23.17 4.36 14.55
N VAL A 245 -22.89 3.13 14.09
CA VAL A 245 -21.57 2.49 14.19
C VAL A 245 -20.45 3.31 13.52
N LEU A 246 -20.78 4.19 12.57
CA LEU A 246 -19.82 5.09 11.91
C LEU A 246 -19.48 6.34 12.74
N LEU A 247 -20.31 6.67 13.74
CA LEU A 247 -20.21 7.90 14.54
C LEU A 247 -19.58 7.66 15.93
N GLU A 248 -19.34 6.40 16.28
CA GLU A 248 -18.70 5.94 17.54
C GLU A 248 -17.23 5.58 17.32
#